data_AF-A0AAD8AGS7-F1
#
_entry.id   AF-A0AAD8AGS7-F1
#
_cell.length_a   1.000
_cell.length_b   1.000
_cell.length_c   1.000
_cell.angle_alpha   90.00
_cell.angle_beta   90.00
_cell.angle_gamma   90.00
#
_symmetry.space_group_name_H-M   'P 1'
#
loop_
_entity.id
_entity.type
_entity.pdbx_description
1 polymer ?
#
loop_
_entity_poly.entity_id
_entity_poly.type
_entity_poly.pdbx_seq_one_letter_code
_entity_poly.pdbx_strand_id
1 'polypeptide(L)'
;YEVSHRKGLPHVIYCRVWRWPDLQSHHELKPMDNCRFPFSAKQKEVCINPYHYKRVESPVLPPVLVPRHSEFAPGTLVAAIPAVT
;
A
#
# COMPACT_ATOMS: atom_id res chain seq x y z
N TYR A 1 10.62 11.77 21.47
CA TYR A 1 11.09 10.39 21.20
C TYR A 1 10.59 10.02 19.81
N GLU A 2 11.46 10.04 18.81
CA GLU A 2 11.09 9.62 17.45
C GLU A 2 11.47 8.14 17.32
N VAL A 3 10.47 7.27 17.17
CA VAL A 3 10.73 5.85 16.93
C VAL A 3 11.04 5.69 15.45
N SER A 4 12.34 5.78 15.15
CA SER A 4 13.06 5.17 14.03
C SER A 4 12.23 4.90 12.78
N HIS A 5 12.23 5.83 11.80
CA HIS A 5 12.25 5.65 10.33
C HIS A 5 11.42 4.53 9.61
N ARG A 6 10.66 3.71 10.32
CA ARG A 6 9.63 2.80 9.84
C ARG A 6 8.32 3.44 10.26
N LYS A 7 7.81 4.33 9.42
CA LYS A 7 6.57 5.11 9.64
C LYS A 7 5.34 4.19 9.65
N GLY A 8 5.21 3.36 10.68
CA GLY A 8 4.02 2.56 10.94
C GLY A 8 2.94 3.43 11.55
N LEU A 9 1.70 3.29 11.09
CA LEU A 9 0.57 4.01 11.67
C LEU A 9 0.33 3.49 13.11
N PRO A 10 0.12 4.36 14.11
CA PRO A 10 0.09 3.95 15.52
C PRO A 10 -0.98 2.88 15.78
N HIS A 11 -2.20 3.06 15.26
CA HIS A 11 -3.27 2.07 15.42
C HIS A 11 -2.91 0.68 14.84
N VAL A 12 -2.14 0.62 13.74
CA VAL A 12 -1.67 -0.64 13.15
C VAL A 12 -0.66 -1.32 14.07
N ILE A 13 0.29 -0.56 14.63
CA ILE A 13 1.33 -1.08 15.53
C ILE A 13 0.66 -1.72 16.75
N TYR A 14 -0.24 -1.00 17.42
CA TYR A 14 -0.91 -1.52 18.61
C TYR A 14 -1.85 -2.69 18.30
N CYS A 15 -2.59 -2.66 17.18
CA CYS A 15 -3.41 -3.81 16.75
C CYS A 15 -2.56 -5.04 16.46
N ARG A 16 -1.38 -4.87 15.86
CA ARG A 16 -0.46 -5.97 15.55
C ARG A 16 0.08 -6.63 16.81
N VAL A 17 0.49 -5.83 17.81
CA VAL A 17 1.07 -6.35 19.06
C VAL A 17 0.03 -7.10 19.90
N TRP A 18 -1.22 -6.61 19.98
CA TRP A 18 -2.19 -7.09 20.98
C TRP A 18 -3.26 -8.03 20.43
N ARG A 19 -3.48 -8.09 19.12
CA ARG A 19 -4.59 -8.87 18.54
C ARG A 19 -4.18 -9.72 17.34
N TRP A 20 -3.48 -9.14 16.38
CA TRP A 20 -3.21 -9.77 15.08
C TRP A 20 -1.73 -9.65 14.70
N PRO A 21 -0.87 -10.57 15.16
CA PRO A 21 0.58 -10.49 14.91
C PRO A 21 0.93 -10.54 13.42
N ASP A 22 0.06 -11.11 12.59
CA ASP A 22 0.18 -11.26 11.14
C ASP A 22 -0.42 -10.09 10.35
N LEU A 23 -0.99 -9.07 11.01
CA LEU A 23 -1.57 -7.90 10.36
C LEU A 23 -0.53 -7.18 9.48
N GLN A 24 -0.76 -7.05 8.18
CA GLN A 24 0.23 -6.47 7.26
C GLN A 24 0.01 -4.99 7.06
N SER A 25 -1.24 -4.57 6.87
CA SER A 25 -1.59 -3.19 6.50
C SER A 25 -2.80 -2.65 7.26
N HIS A 26 -2.94 -1.32 7.29
CA HIS A 26 -4.13 -0.64 7.81
C HIS A 26 -5.41 -0.93 7.01
N HIS A 27 -5.30 -1.36 5.75
CA HIS A 27 -6.45 -1.75 4.93
C HIS A 27 -7.19 -2.97 5.47
N GLU A 28 -6.50 -3.80 6.26
CA GLU A 28 -7.12 -4.95 6.96
C GLU A 28 -7.84 -4.51 8.25
N LEU A 29 -7.86 -3.22 8.61
CA LEU A 29 -8.54 -2.72 9.80
C LEU A 29 -9.69 -1.80 9.42
N LYS A 30 -10.88 -2.09 9.96
CA LYS A 30 -12.05 -1.20 9.91
C LYS A 30 -12.40 -0.75 11.32
N PRO A 31 -12.61 0.55 11.58
CA PRO A 31 -13.09 1.01 12.88
C PRO A 31 -14.49 0.46 13.18
N MET A 32 -14.80 0.27 14.46
CA MET A 32 -16.14 -0.02 14.94
C MET A 32 -16.97 1.26 15.07
N ASP A 33 -18.29 1.14 15.03
CA ASP A 33 -19.22 2.29 15.03
C ASP A 33 -19.19 3.09 16.35
N ASN A 34 -18.69 2.49 17.43
CA ASN A 34 -18.51 3.15 18.74
C ASN A 34 -17.20 3.94 18.87
N CYS A 35 -16.31 3.88 17.87
CA CYS A 35 -15.05 4.60 17.91
C CYS A 35 -15.26 6.09 17.59
N ARG A 36 -14.97 6.98 18.55
CA ARG A 36 -15.08 8.44 18.36
C ARG A 36 -13.96 9.04 17.51
N PHE A 37 -12.78 8.41 17.52
CA PHE A 37 -11.57 8.92 16.87
C PHE A 37 -10.93 7.89 15.92
N PRO A 38 -11.66 7.38 14.93
CA PRO A 38 -11.11 6.38 14.02
C PRO A 38 -10.07 7.02 13.09
N PHE A 39 -9.09 6.23 12.64
CA PHE A 39 -8.09 6.69 11.67
C PHE A 39 -8.71 7.30 10.39
N SER A 40 -9.85 6.75 9.93
CA SER A 40 -10.57 7.23 8.75
C SER A 40 -11.13 8.65 8.88
N ALA A 41 -11.31 9.18 10.10
CA ALA A 41 -11.86 10.52 10.33
C ALA A 41 -10.86 11.66 10.08
N LYS A 42 -9.57 11.36 9.80
CA LYS A 42 -8.51 12.35 9.50
C LYS A 42 -8.42 13.49 10.53
N GLN A 43 -8.73 13.21 11.78
CA GLN A 43 -8.62 14.16 12.89
C GLN A 43 -7.17 14.23 13.41
N LYS A 44 -6.89 15.22 14.27
CA LYS A 44 -5.58 15.38 14.92
C LYS A 44 -5.22 14.20 15.81
N GLU A 45 -6.23 13.57 16.42
CA GLU A 45 -6.08 12.42 17.31
C GLU A 45 -6.58 11.14 16.63
N VAL A 46 -5.89 10.03 16.89
CA VAL A 46 -6.22 8.71 16.34
C VAL A 46 -6.34 7.73 17.48
N CYS A 47 -7.48 7.03 17.55
CA CYS A 47 -7.69 5.96 18.50
C CYS A 47 -6.74 4.80 18.20
N ILE A 48 -5.98 4.39 19.22
CA ILE A 48 -5.04 3.25 19.13
C ILE A 48 -5.56 1.98 19.81
N ASN A 49 -6.72 2.04 20.46
CA ASN A 49 -7.30 0.89 21.16
C ASN A 49 -7.56 -0.25 20.15
N PRO A 50 -6.89 -1.40 20.26
CA PRO A 50 -7.06 -2.51 19.32
C PRO A 50 -8.50 -3.00 19.22
N TYR A 51 -9.27 -2.91 20.31
CA TYR A 51 -10.66 -3.35 20.36
C TYR A 51 -11.61 -2.41 19.62
N HIS A 52 -11.20 -1.19 19.29
CA HIS A 52 -12.01 -0.26 18.47
C HIS A 52 -11.90 -0.52 16.97
N TYR A 53 -11.14 -1.55 16.57
CA TYR A 53 -10.99 -1.98 15.18
C TYR A 53 -11.43 -3.44 15.03
N LYS A 54 -11.94 -3.78 13.85
CA LYS A 54 -12.20 -5.14 13.42
C LYS A 54 -11.32 -5.46 12.21
N ARG A 55 -10.86 -6.70 12.14
CA ARG A 55 -10.11 -7.18 10.97
C ARG A 55 -11.07 -7.41 9.81
N VAL A 56 -10.67 -7.00 8.62
CA VAL A 56 -11.37 -7.24 7.36
C VAL A 56 -10.37 -7.84 6.36
N GLU A 57 -10.86 -8.63 5.41
CA GLU A 57 -10.02 -9.11 4.32
C GLU A 57 -9.57 -7.94 3.45
N SER A 58 -8.28 -7.88 3.14
CA SER A 58 -7.78 -6.93 2.16
C SER A 58 -8.38 -7.28 0.80
N PRO A 59 -8.92 -6.31 0.04
CA PRO A 59 -9.44 -6.59 -1.29
C PRO A 59 -8.34 -7.22 -2.15
N VAL A 60 -8.67 -8.36 -2.77
CA VAL A 60 -7.80 -9.01 -3.76
C VAL A 60 -7.79 -8.13 -4.99
N LEU A 61 -6.66 -7.50 -5.29
CA LEU A 61 -6.51 -6.73 -6.52
C LEU A 61 -6.42 -7.73 -7.69
N PRO A 62 -7.16 -7.50 -8.80
CA PRO A 62 -7.01 -8.32 -10.00
C PRO A 62 -5.57 -8.20 -10.53
N PRO A 63 -4.99 -9.27 -11.09
CA PRO A 63 -3.63 -9.22 -11.63
C PRO A 63 -3.56 -8.20 -12.76
N VAL A 64 -2.69 -7.19 -12.61
CA VAL A 64 -2.41 -6.22 -13.65
C VAL A 64 -1.48 -6.88 -14.68
N LEU A 65 -2.01 -7.16 -15.86
CA LEU A 65 -1.20 -7.54 -17.01
C LEU A 65 -0.45 -6.29 -17.50
N VAL A 66 0.83 -6.20 -17.17
CA VAL A 66 1.72 -5.19 -17.76
C VAL A 66 2.20 -5.70 -19.13
N PRO A 67 1.89 -5.01 -20.25
CA PRO A 67 2.49 -5.37 -21.53
C PRO A 67 4.01 -5.16 -21.45
N ARG A 68 4.79 -6.23 -21.57
CA ARG A 68 6.25 -6.17 -21.69
C ARG A 68 6.64 -5.85 -23.14
N HIS A 69 6.34 -4.65 -23.62
CA HIS A 69 6.92 -4.21 -24.88
C HIS A 69 8.28 -3.55 -24.63
N SER A 70 9.32 -4.35 -24.80
CA SER A 70 10.60 -3.89 -25.34
C SER A 70 11.11 -4.96 -26.29
N GLU A 71 10.42 -5.10 -27.42
CA GLU A 71 10.97 -5.66 -28.64
C GLU A 71 12.13 -4.76 -29.10
N PHE A 72 13.30 -4.91 -28.47
CA PHE A 72 14.55 -4.59 -29.13
C PHE A 72 14.84 -5.76 -30.07
N ALA A 73 14.34 -5.66 -31.31
CA ALA A 73 14.69 -6.60 -32.37
C ALA A 73 16.22 -6.55 -32.59
N PRO A 74 16.94 -7.67 -32.50
CA PRO A 74 18.36 -7.70 -32.81
C PRO A 74 18.50 -7.73 -34.35
N GLY A 75 19.08 -6.67 -34.91
CA GLY A 75 19.62 -6.69 -36.27
C GLY A 75 18.65 -6.23 -37.35
N THR A 76 18.63 -4.93 -37.61
CA THR A 76 18.62 -4.41 -38.98
C THR A 76 19.33 -3.06 -38.95
N LEU A 77 20.60 -3.05 -39.36
CA LEU A 77 21.29 -1.83 -39.75
C LEU A 77 20.53 -1.26 -40.96
N VAL A 78 19.62 -0.32 -40.72
CA VAL A 78 19.04 0.50 -41.78
C VAL A 78 20.14 1.43 -42.30
N ALA A 79 20.97 0.91 -43.19
CA ALA A 79 21.77 1.71 -44.09
C ALA A 79 20.82 2.36 -45.11
N ALA A 80 20.40 3.59 -44.84
CA ALA A 80 19.90 4.53 -45.83
C ALA A 80 19.85 5.95 -45.22
N ILE A 81 20.99 6.64 -45.22
CA ILE A 81 21.07 8.11 -45.12
C ILE A 81 21.19 8.64 -46.56
N PRO A 82 20.57 9.79 -46.91
CA PRO A 82 19.89 9.99 -48.18
C PRO A 82 20.83 10.40 -49.31
N ALA A 83 20.37 10.17 -50.55
CA ALA A 83 20.93 10.83 -51.71
C ALA A 83 20.83 12.36 -51.53
N VAL A 84 21.98 13.02 -51.44
CA VAL A 84 22.11 14.45 -51.74
C VAL A 84 23.12 14.55 -52.89
N THR A 85 22.69 15.28 -53.90
CA THR A 85 23.37 15.68 -55.14
C THR A 85 24.81 16.12 -54.96
#